data_AF-A0A7C7EJZ5-F1
#
_entry.id   AF-A0A7C7EJZ5-F1
#
_cell.length_a   1.000
_cell.length_b   1.000
_cell.length_c   1.000
_cell.angle_alpha   90.00
_cell.angle_beta   90.00
_cell.angle_gamma   90.00
#
_symmetry.space_group_name_H-M   'P 1'
#
loop_
_entity.id
_entity.type
_entity.pdbx_description
1 polymer ?
#
loop_
_entity_poly.entity_id
_entity_poly.type
_entity_poly.pdbx_seq_one_letter_code
_entity_poly.pdbx_strand_id
1 'polypeptide(L)'
;MWKPYKELAETFFKNATVVIDKYHFIRQVIWAFERVRKNEQKKFADVRKKYFKRSRFLLLKRMKNLNDEKLQAVEVQVFLCFKKKGS
;
A
#
# COMPACT_ATOMS: atom_id res chain seq x y z
N MET A 1 -1.02 -18.96 0.20
CA MET A 1 0.14 -19.88 0.15
C MET A 1 0.89 -20.01 1.49
N TRP A 2 0.66 -19.18 2.52
CA TRP A 2 1.36 -19.31 3.81
C TRP A 2 0.65 -20.23 4.83
N LYS A 3 -0.66 -20.42 4.66
CA LYS A 3 -1.53 -21.15 5.60
C LYS A 3 -1.11 -22.62 5.82
N PRO A 4 -0.83 -23.42 4.77
CA PRO A 4 -0.40 -24.82 4.98
C PRO A 4 0.93 -24.95 5.71
N TYR A 5 1.88 -24.04 5.47
CA TYR A 5 3.16 -24.03 6.17
C TYR A 5 3.02 -23.67 7.64
N LYS A 6 2.12 -22.73 7.96
CA LYS A 6 1.79 -22.41 9.35
C LYS A 6 1.14 -23.61 10.05
N GLU A 7 0.14 -24.22 9.43
CA GLU A 7 -0.57 -25.38 9.99
C GLU A 7 0.39 -26.56 10.24
N LEU A 8 1.31 -26.83 9.31
CA LEU A 8 2.37 -27.82 9.48
C LEU A 8 3.29 -27.47 10.65
N ALA A 9 3.74 -26.22 10.74
CA ALA A 9 4.61 -25.76 11.81
C ALA A 9 3.95 -25.90 13.19
N GLU A 10 2.68 -25.53 13.31
CA GLU A 10 1.89 -25.67 14.54
C GLU A 10 1.66 -27.14 14.91
N THR A 11 1.53 -28.03 13.92
CA THR A 11 1.30 -29.47 14.15
C THR A 11 2.55 -30.18 14.64
N PHE A 12 3.69 -29.97 13.98
CA PHE A 12 4.92 -30.74 14.21
C PHE A 12 5.91 -30.04 15.16
N PHE A 13 5.87 -28.72 15.27
CA PHE A 13 6.82 -27.94 16.08
C PHE A 13 6.09 -27.10 17.13
N LYS A 14 5.41 -27.78 18.07
CA LYS A 14 4.53 -27.18 19.09
C LYS A 14 5.18 -26.11 19.97
N ASN A 15 6.51 -26.15 20.15
CA ASN A 15 7.27 -25.20 20.97
C ASN A 15 8.14 -24.24 20.14
N ALA A 16 8.05 -24.28 18.81
CA ALA A 16 8.89 -23.43 17.96
C ALA A 16 8.28 -22.04 17.77
N THR A 17 9.11 -21.02 17.84
CA THR A 17 8.72 -19.65 17.50
C THR A 17 8.65 -19.52 15.99
N VAL A 18 7.44 -19.38 15.44
CA VAL A 18 7.25 -19.11 14.01
C VAL A 18 7.63 -17.67 13.70
N VAL A 19 8.76 -17.47 13.01
CA VAL A 19 9.22 -16.15 12.58
C VAL A 19 8.79 -15.91 11.14
N ILE A 20 8.10 -14.78 10.91
CA ILE A 20 7.73 -14.33 9.57
C ILE A 20 8.82 -13.39 9.05
N ASP A 21 9.29 -13.64 7.83
CA ASP A 21 10.24 -12.76 7.17
C ASP A 21 9.65 -11.34 6.99
N LYS A 22 10.27 -10.38 7.66
CA LYS A 22 9.85 -8.97 7.68
C LYS A 22 9.84 -8.34 6.30
N TYR A 23 10.79 -8.72 5.45
CA TYR A 23 10.89 -8.16 4.09
C TYR A 23 9.72 -8.62 3.23
N HIS A 24 9.39 -9.91 3.27
CA HIS A 24 8.27 -10.50 2.55
C HIS A 24 6.94 -9.90 3.01
N PHE A 25 6.75 -9.72 4.31
CA PHE A 25 5.56 -9.08 4.85
C PHE A 25 5.39 -7.65 4.31
N ILE A 26 6.44 -6.81 4.46
CA ILE A 26 6.41 -5.42 3.97
C ILE A 26 6.15 -5.38 2.47
N ARG A 27 6.80 -6.26 1.69
CA ARG A 27 6.60 -6.34 0.24
C ARG A 27 5.14 -6.64 -0.12
N GLN A 28 4.50 -7.59 0.57
CA GLN A 28 3.09 -7.92 0.34
C GLN A 28 2.17 -6.73 0.65
N VAL A 29 2.42 -6.02 1.75
CA VAL A 29 1.67 -4.81 2.10
C VAL A 29 1.83 -3.73 1.02
N ILE A 30 3.05 -3.49 0.56
CA ILE A 30 3.34 -2.52 -0.53
C ILE A 30 2.61 -2.92 -1.82
N TRP A 31 2.60 -4.20 -2.18
CA TRP A 31 1.90 -4.68 -3.37
C TRP A 31 0.38 -4.52 -3.28
N ALA A 32 -0.21 -4.85 -2.14
CA ALA A 32 -1.63 -4.66 -1.89
C ALA A 32 -2.01 -3.17 -2.01
N PHE A 33 -1.22 -2.29 -1.38
CA PHE A 33 -1.41 -0.85 -1.47
C PHE A 33 -1.28 -0.33 -2.91
N GLU A 34 -0.26 -0.76 -3.65
CA GLU A 34 -0.06 -0.37 -5.05
C GLU A 34 -1.20 -0.83 -5.96
N ARG A 35 -1.82 -1.98 -5.67
CA ARG A 35 -2.99 -2.46 -6.40
C ARG A 35 -4.17 -1.50 -6.23
N VAL A 36 -4.44 -1.08 -4.99
CA VAL A 36 -5.49 -0.08 -4.69
C VAL A 36 -5.17 1.23 -5.40
N ARG A 37 -3.93 1.74 -5.29
CA ARG A 37 -3.51 2.98 -5.95
C ARG A 37 -3.72 2.94 -7.47
N LYS A 38 -3.33 1.84 -8.13
CA LYS A 38 -3.53 1.66 -9.58
C LYS A 38 -5.02 1.60 -9.94
N ASN A 39 -5.83 0.93 -9.14
CA ASN A 39 -7.27 0.83 -9.36
C ASN A 39 -7.96 2.19 -9.24
N GLU A 40 -7.61 2.98 -8.23
CA GLU A 40 -8.13 4.35 -8.08
C GLU A 40 -7.64 5.25 -9.22
N GLN A 41 -6.38 5.09 -9.66
CA GLN A 41 -5.85 5.87 -10.77
C GLN A 41 -6.56 5.63 -12.10
N LYS A 42 -6.99 4.39 -12.37
CA LYS A 42 -7.75 4.07 -13.58
C LYS A 42 -9.06 4.85 -13.69
N LYS A 43 -9.63 5.31 -12.57
CA LYS A 43 -10.90 6.06 -12.53
C LYS A 43 -10.75 7.54 -12.94
N PHE A 44 -9.52 8.05 -13.05
CA PHE A 44 -9.28 9.45 -13.43
C PHE A 44 -9.10 9.62 -14.93
N ALA A 45 -9.35 10.84 -15.44
CA ALA A 45 -8.98 11.24 -16.80
C ALA A 45 -7.44 11.31 -16.96
N ASP A 46 -6.96 11.24 -18.21
CA ASP A 46 -5.52 11.08 -18.51
C ASP A 46 -4.63 12.21 -17.96
N VAL A 47 -5.15 13.44 -17.91
CA VAL A 47 -4.44 14.58 -17.31
C VAL A 47 -4.12 14.32 -15.83
N ARG A 48 -5.08 13.78 -15.09
CA ARG A 48 -4.92 13.46 -13.66
C ARG A 48 -4.08 12.20 -13.44
N LYS A 49 -4.14 11.21 -14.34
CA LYS A 49 -3.24 10.03 -14.29
C LYS A 49 -1.77 10.42 -14.32
N LYS A 50 -1.39 11.41 -15.16
CA LYS A 50 -0.01 11.92 -15.25
C LYS A 50 0.45 12.55 -13.94
N TYR A 51 -0.39 13.38 -13.32
CA TYR A 51 -0.10 14.00 -12.01
C TYR A 51 0.16 12.94 -10.93
N PHE A 52 -0.68 11.89 -10.87
CA PHE A 52 -0.55 10.84 -9.86
C PHE A 52 0.52 9.76 -10.18
N LYS A 53 1.20 9.79 -11.33
CA LYS A 53 2.27 8.82 -11.63
C LYS A 53 3.48 8.99 -10.68
N ARG A 54 3.77 10.22 -10.25
CA ARG A 54 4.89 10.54 -9.35
C ARG A 54 4.59 10.31 -7.88
N SER A 55 3.33 10.09 -7.51
CA SER A 55 2.93 9.99 -6.10
C SER A 55 3.14 8.62 -5.46
N ARG A 56 3.54 7.60 -6.23
CA ARG A 56 3.93 6.29 -5.67
C ARG A 56 4.97 6.44 -4.56
N PHE A 57 6.03 7.20 -4.80
CA PHE A 57 7.10 7.38 -3.82
C PHE A 57 6.63 8.19 -2.60
N LEU A 58 5.71 9.14 -2.79
CA LEU A 58 5.14 9.93 -1.71
C LEU A 58 4.31 9.06 -0.77
N LEU A 59 3.44 8.22 -1.34
CA LEU A 59 2.55 7.36 -0.56
C LEU A 59 3.26 6.21 0.16
N LEU A 60 4.40 5.75 -0.35
CA LEU A 60 5.20 4.70 0.29
C LEU A 60 6.18 5.25 1.34
N LYS A 61 6.41 6.57 1.37
CA LYS A 61 7.31 7.19 2.33
C LYS A 61 6.62 7.27 3.69
N ARG A 62 7.38 7.10 4.77
CA ARG A 62 6.87 7.37 6.13
C ARG A 62 6.46 8.83 6.24
N MET A 63 5.29 9.08 6.82
CA MET A 63 4.70 10.41 6.95
C MET A 63 5.67 11.42 7.59
N LYS A 64 6.36 11.02 8.68
CA LYS A 64 7.38 11.83 9.37
C LYS A 64 8.58 12.26 8.51
N ASN A 65 8.76 11.66 7.34
CA ASN A 65 9.85 12.00 6.41
C ASN A 65 9.34 12.84 5.21
N LEU A 66 8.07 13.25 5.19
CA LEU A 66 7.51 14.15 4.18
C LEU A 66 7.73 15.59 4.64
N ASN A 67 8.05 16.49 3.71
CA ASN A 67 7.93 17.94 3.94
C ASN A 67 6.48 18.38 3.70
N ASP A 68 6.14 19.58 4.13
CA ASP A 68 4.76 20.09 4.09
C ASP A 68 4.15 20.06 2.68
N GLU A 69 4.93 20.43 1.66
CA GLU A 69 4.49 20.36 0.26
C GLU A 69 4.11 18.93 -0.17
N LYS A 70 4.91 17.93 0.23
CA LYS A 70 4.65 16.53 -0.11
C LYS A 70 3.48 15.98 0.69
N LEU A 71 3.31 16.43 1.93
CA LEU A 71 2.15 16.08 2.74
C LEU A 71 0.86 16.62 2.09
N GLN A 72 0.86 17.90 1.72
CA GLN A 72 -0.26 18.53 1.03
C GLN A 72 -0.59 17.82 -0.30
N ALA A 73 0.44 17.41 -1.07
CA ALA A 73 0.22 16.63 -2.29
C ALA A 73 -0.45 15.28 -2.04
N VAL A 74 -0.10 14.60 -0.93
CA VAL A 74 -0.76 13.35 -0.50
C VAL A 74 -2.21 13.62 -0.09
N GLU A 75 -2.47 14.68 0.69
CA GLU A 75 -3.81 15.05 1.12
C GLU A 75 -4.73 15.37 -0.07
N VAL A 76 -4.26 16.20 -1.01
CA VAL A 76 -5.00 16.54 -2.23
C VAL A 76 -5.33 15.28 -3.03
N GLN A 77 -4.38 14.34 -3.15
CA GLN A 77 -4.63 13.09 -3.85
C GLN A 77 -5.69 12.23 -3.16
N VAL A 78 -5.61 12.11 -1.83
CA VAL A 78 -6.58 11.36 -1.04
C VAL A 78 -7.96 12.00 -1.19
N PHE A 79 -8.07 13.32 -1.06
CA PHE A 79 -9.30 14.07 -1.24
C PHE A 79 -9.93 13.88 -2.63
N LEU A 80 -9.13 13.99 -3.70
CA LEU A 80 -9.61 13.79 -5.08
C LEU A 80 -10.11 12.37 -5.33
N CYS A 81 -9.54 11.39 -4.63
CA CYS A 81 -10.01 10.00 -4.68
C CYS A 81 -11.38 9.83 -4.00
N PHE A 82 -11.65 10.55 -2.91
CA PHE A 82 -12.90 10.47 -2.16
C PHE A 82 -14.06 11.24 -2.82
N LYS A 83 -13.81 12.41 -3.42
CA LYS A 83 -14.88 13.20 -4.08
C LYS A 83 -15.61 12.47 -5.21
N LYS A 84 -14.98 11.47 -5.82
CA LYS A 84 -15.58 10.65 -6.90
C LYS A 84 -16.63 9.64 -6.41
N LYS A 85 -16.75 9.39 -5.09
CA LYS A 85 -17.74 8.45 -4.54
C LYS A 85 -19.13 9.06 -4.26
N GLY A 86 -19.30 10.37 -4.46
CA GLY A 86 -20.53 11.11 -4.15
C GLY A 86 -21.30 11.63 -5.37
N SER A 87 -21.18 10.99 -6.54
CA SER A 87 -21.95 11.30 -7.75
C SER A 87 -22.42 10.04 -8.44
#